data_AF-A0A2A7WZE4-F1
#
_entry.id   AF-A0A2A7WZE4-F1
#
_cell.length_a   1.000
_cell.length_b   1.000
_cell.length_c   1.000
_cell.angle_alpha   90.00
_cell.angle_beta   90.00
_cell.angle_gamma   90.00
#
_symmetry.space_group_name_H-M   'P 1'
#
loop_
_entity.id
_entity.type
_entity.pdbx_description
1 polymer ?
#
loop_
_entity_poly.entity_id
_entity_poly.type
_entity_poly.pdbx_seq_one_letter_code
_entity_poly.pdbx_strand_id
1 'polypeptide(L)'
;MSKGINEIDENLIKWRNGTGVVILRKLKSIILWILSIIFIVILTIGIFILISVLQEKLLVPKDYIMWIFRYPVSRLIFIYEFFIILGFLSIFSKNLRETKEIKDTSKNNSFLKWNKKLVLITFVTFNIVLLYTIITAVTVITNNKIINYSFLYPNGKEYSYNDIAKIQTGVYGKKRNILFRHTKGDFFYILELKNGTKIDLTDVGGVKNDIDERFIIEKIDIKLVHMGIPKESSMQNFKYCTEDLDKIYTDKIKNIIKNTR
;
A
#
# COMPACT_ATOMS: atom_id res chain seq x y z
N MET A 1 0.87 -68.93 -13.34
CA MET A 1 0.68 -67.96 -12.22
C MET A 1 1.91 -67.10 -11.93
N SER A 2 3.15 -67.57 -12.18
CA SER A 2 4.38 -66.81 -11.87
C SER A 2 4.69 -65.59 -12.77
N LYS A 3 4.25 -65.57 -14.05
CA LYS A 3 4.55 -64.44 -14.97
C LYS A 3 3.90 -63.10 -14.58
N GLY A 4 2.69 -63.12 -14.02
CA GLY A 4 1.95 -61.89 -13.69
C GLY A 4 2.48 -61.15 -12.45
N ILE A 5 3.17 -61.85 -11.54
CA ILE A 5 3.75 -61.22 -10.33
C ILE A 5 5.01 -60.42 -10.70
N ASN A 6 5.86 -60.96 -11.58
CA ASN A 6 7.08 -60.27 -12.03
C ASN A 6 6.80 -59.00 -12.84
N GLU A 7 5.72 -58.98 -13.62
CA GLU A 7 5.35 -57.81 -14.45
C GLU A 7 4.77 -56.66 -13.60
N ILE A 8 4.11 -56.98 -12.48
CA ILE A 8 3.63 -56.00 -11.50
C ILE A 8 4.83 -55.40 -10.73
N ASP A 9 5.80 -56.22 -10.33
CA ASP A 9 7.00 -55.75 -9.64
C ASP A 9 7.89 -54.87 -10.55
N GLU A 10 8.07 -55.21 -11.83
CA GLU A 10 8.83 -54.36 -12.76
C GLU A 10 8.17 -52.99 -12.98
N ASN A 11 6.84 -52.93 -13.07
CA ASN A 11 6.11 -51.67 -13.22
C ASN A 11 6.17 -50.81 -11.95
N LEU A 12 6.10 -51.42 -10.77
CA LEU A 12 6.29 -50.73 -9.48
C LEU A 12 7.72 -50.19 -9.33
N ILE A 13 8.73 -50.95 -9.74
CA ILE A 13 10.14 -50.53 -9.73
C ILE A 13 10.36 -49.36 -10.71
N LYS A 14 9.75 -49.41 -11.90
CA LYS A 14 9.83 -48.34 -12.91
C LYS A 14 9.12 -47.05 -12.46
N TRP A 15 7.98 -47.18 -11.77
CA TRP A 15 7.28 -46.07 -11.13
C TRP A 15 8.10 -45.44 -9.99
N ARG A 16 8.75 -46.28 -9.15
CA ARG A 16 9.61 -45.86 -8.05
C ARG A 16 10.91 -45.20 -8.51
N ASN A 17 11.50 -45.64 -9.62
CA ASN A 17 12.84 -45.21 -10.04
C ASN A 17 12.87 -44.04 -11.03
N GLY A 18 11.73 -43.68 -11.67
CA GLY A 18 11.73 -42.65 -12.73
C GLY A 18 10.59 -41.65 -12.67
N THR A 19 9.35 -42.10 -12.75
CA THR A 19 8.17 -41.22 -12.94
C THR A 19 7.59 -40.70 -11.63
N GLY A 20 7.47 -41.55 -10.60
CA GLY A 20 6.93 -41.17 -9.28
C GLY A 20 7.80 -40.14 -8.55
N VAL A 21 9.14 -40.30 -8.60
CA VAL A 21 10.09 -39.34 -8.00
C VAL A 21 10.04 -37.98 -8.69
N VAL A 22 9.87 -37.95 -10.02
CA VAL A 22 9.73 -36.70 -10.78
C VAL A 22 8.42 -35.99 -10.45
N ILE A 23 7.31 -36.74 -10.32
CA ILE A 23 6.00 -36.20 -9.93
C ILE A 23 6.04 -35.65 -8.50
N LEU A 24 6.60 -36.40 -7.54
CA LEU A 24 6.78 -35.94 -6.16
C LEU A 24 7.66 -34.68 -6.08
N ARG A 25 8.72 -34.59 -6.90
CA ARG A 25 9.57 -33.40 -6.98
C ARG A 25 8.83 -32.19 -7.55
N LYS A 26 8.01 -32.38 -8.59
CA LYS A 26 7.15 -31.33 -9.15
C LYS A 26 6.08 -30.87 -8.15
N LEU A 27 5.44 -31.82 -7.45
CA LEU A 27 4.45 -31.53 -6.41
C LEU A 27 5.07 -30.74 -5.25
N LYS A 28 6.23 -31.17 -4.74
CA LYS A 28 6.99 -30.44 -3.71
C LYS A 28 7.34 -29.02 -4.15
N SER A 29 7.74 -28.85 -5.41
CA SER A 29 8.01 -27.52 -5.98
C SER A 29 6.76 -26.65 -5.99
N ILE A 30 5.61 -27.17 -6.44
CA ILE A 30 4.34 -26.42 -6.47
C ILE A 30 3.92 -25.99 -5.06
N ILE A 31 4.01 -26.91 -4.08
CA ILE A 31 3.69 -26.61 -2.67
C ILE A 31 4.59 -25.48 -2.13
N LEU A 32 5.89 -25.53 -2.42
CA LEU A 32 6.82 -24.47 -2.01
C LEU A 32 6.49 -23.11 -2.64
N TRP A 33 6.06 -23.09 -3.91
CA TRP A 33 5.61 -21.86 -4.57
C TRP A 33 4.37 -21.28 -3.91
N ILE A 34 3.37 -22.11 -3.59
CA ILE A 34 2.14 -21.68 -2.90
C ILE A 34 2.48 -21.11 -1.52
N LEU A 35 3.31 -21.81 -0.73
CA LEU A 35 3.77 -21.32 0.57
C LEU A 35 4.52 -19.99 0.46
N SER A 36 5.34 -19.82 -0.58
CA SER A 36 6.07 -18.56 -0.81
C SER A 36 5.13 -17.40 -1.12
N ILE A 37 4.08 -17.62 -1.91
CA ILE A 37 3.06 -16.60 -2.20
C ILE A 37 2.31 -16.20 -0.92
N ILE A 38 1.87 -17.19 -0.14
CA ILE A 38 1.18 -16.94 1.15
C ILE A 38 2.10 -16.13 2.08
N PHE A 39 3.38 -16.50 2.17
CA PHE A 39 4.35 -15.78 2.97
C PHE A 39 4.53 -14.32 2.52
N ILE A 40 4.61 -14.06 1.21
CA ILE A 40 4.69 -12.69 0.68
C ILE A 40 3.45 -11.88 1.10
N VAL A 41 2.25 -12.43 0.95
CA VAL A 41 1.01 -11.73 1.34
C VAL A 41 1.00 -11.40 2.84
N ILE A 42 1.40 -12.35 3.69
CA ILE A 42 1.50 -12.12 5.14
C ILE A 42 2.53 -11.02 5.44
N LEU A 43 3.67 -11.04 4.76
CA LEU A 43 4.71 -10.03 4.90
C LEU A 43 4.20 -8.64 4.47
N THR A 44 3.50 -8.54 3.34
CA THR A 44 2.87 -7.29 2.86
C THR A 44 1.95 -6.69 3.92
N ILE A 45 1.04 -7.52 4.44
CA ILE A 45 0.08 -7.10 5.46
C ILE A 45 0.82 -6.67 6.74
N GLY A 46 1.81 -7.44 7.17
CA GLY A 46 2.62 -7.13 8.35
C GLY A 46 3.38 -5.80 8.23
N ILE A 47 4.00 -5.53 7.08
CA ILE A 47 4.69 -4.26 6.81
C ILE A 47 3.70 -3.10 6.83
N PHE A 48 2.53 -3.27 6.20
CA PHE A 48 1.51 -2.22 6.16
C PHE A 48 1.01 -1.87 7.57
N ILE A 49 0.64 -2.88 8.36
CA ILE A 49 0.20 -2.70 9.76
C ILE A 49 1.32 -2.04 10.58
N LEU A 50 2.57 -2.50 10.45
CA LEU A 50 3.70 -1.94 11.17
C LEU A 50 3.90 -0.45 10.87
N ILE A 51 3.83 -0.06 9.60
CA ILE A 51 3.97 1.34 9.19
C ILE A 51 2.81 2.18 9.73
N SER A 52 1.58 1.71 9.62
CA SER A 52 0.41 2.41 10.17
C SER A 52 0.51 2.62 11.68
N VAL A 53 0.90 1.58 12.43
CA VAL A 53 1.10 1.69 13.89
C VAL A 53 2.24 2.64 14.24
N LEU A 54 3.34 2.64 13.46
CA LEU A 54 4.44 3.59 13.66
C LEU A 54 3.99 5.03 13.39
N GLN A 55 3.25 5.25 12.31
CA GLN A 55 2.69 6.56 11.96
C GLN A 55 1.76 7.08 13.06
N GLU A 56 0.82 6.25 13.50
CA GLU A 56 -0.13 6.61 14.55
C GLU A 56 0.59 6.94 15.87
N LYS A 57 1.50 6.07 16.32
CA LYS A 57 2.18 6.26 17.62
C LYS A 57 3.16 7.42 17.64
N LEU A 58 3.86 7.69 16.53
CA LEU A 58 4.92 8.69 16.48
C LEU A 58 4.43 10.08 16.07
N LEU A 59 3.44 10.15 15.18
CA LEU A 59 3.06 11.41 14.52
C LEU A 59 1.64 11.87 14.85
N VAL A 60 0.76 10.98 15.32
CA VAL A 60 -0.65 11.35 15.54
C VAL A 60 -0.87 11.79 16.99
N PRO A 61 -1.18 13.08 17.25
CA PRO A 61 -1.50 13.56 18.59
C PRO A 61 -2.82 12.98 19.11
N LYS A 62 -2.99 12.88 20.44
CA LYS A 62 -4.15 12.23 21.10
C LYS A 62 -5.52 12.87 20.80
N ASP A 63 -5.52 14.14 20.43
CA ASP A 63 -6.72 14.93 20.11
C ASP A 63 -7.08 14.91 18.62
N TYR A 64 -6.48 14.01 17.84
CA TYR A 64 -6.85 13.80 16.45
C TYR A 64 -8.32 13.39 16.30
N ILE A 65 -8.90 13.75 15.15
CA ILE A 65 -10.21 13.26 14.69
C ILE A 65 -9.98 12.15 13.67
N MET A 66 -9.10 12.41 12.70
CA MET A 66 -8.68 11.44 11.70
C MET A 66 -7.26 11.75 11.24
N TRP A 67 -6.58 10.76 10.71
CA TRP A 67 -5.29 10.92 10.05
C TRP A 67 -5.27 10.18 8.72
N ILE A 68 -4.46 10.69 7.80
CA ILE A 68 -4.43 10.33 6.39
C ILE A 68 -3.02 9.89 6.06
N PHE A 69 -2.93 8.76 5.36
CA PHE A 69 -1.68 8.30 4.80
C PHE A 69 -1.57 8.77 3.36
N ARG A 70 -0.83 9.86 3.16
CA ARG A 70 -0.96 10.70 1.98
C ARG A 70 -0.57 9.99 0.67
N TYR A 71 -1.49 9.98 -0.30
CA TYR A 71 -1.20 9.67 -1.70
C TYR A 71 -0.40 10.78 -2.40
N PRO A 72 0.53 10.47 -3.31
CA PRO A 72 0.91 9.13 -3.80
C PRO A 72 1.99 8.45 -2.95
N VAL A 73 2.49 9.11 -1.90
CA VAL A 73 3.62 8.61 -1.10
C VAL A 73 3.29 7.29 -0.40
N SER A 74 2.03 7.09 0.00
CA SER A 74 1.56 5.80 0.53
C SER A 74 1.81 4.62 -0.41
N ARG A 75 1.83 4.83 -1.72
CA ARG A 75 2.13 3.79 -2.72
C ARG A 75 3.60 3.38 -2.75
N LEU A 76 4.50 4.17 -2.15
CA LEU A 76 5.92 3.81 -2.04
C LEU A 76 6.15 2.57 -1.15
N ILE A 77 5.16 2.14 -0.35
CA ILE A 77 5.24 0.88 0.40
C ILE A 77 5.50 -0.31 -0.52
N PHE A 78 4.82 -0.39 -1.67
CA PHE A 78 5.01 -1.50 -2.60
C PHE A 78 6.42 -1.50 -3.21
N ILE A 79 6.98 -0.31 -3.44
CA ILE A 79 8.37 -0.16 -3.91
C ILE A 79 9.32 -0.62 -2.80
N TYR A 80 9.10 -0.18 -1.56
CA TYR A 80 9.89 -0.58 -0.39
C TYR A 80 9.88 -2.09 -0.18
N GLU A 81 8.70 -2.71 -0.21
CA GLU A 81 8.53 -4.15 -0.10
C GLU A 81 9.25 -4.90 -1.23
N PHE A 82 9.10 -4.43 -2.48
CA PHE A 82 9.79 -5.02 -3.62
C PHE A 82 11.31 -5.01 -3.42
N PHE A 83 11.89 -3.91 -2.92
CA PHE A 83 13.31 -3.84 -2.60
C PHE A 83 13.72 -4.79 -1.47
N ILE A 84 12.90 -4.96 -0.42
CA ILE A 84 13.15 -5.95 0.64
C ILE A 84 13.19 -7.36 0.06
N ILE A 85 12.21 -7.72 -0.78
CA ILE A 85 12.14 -9.05 -1.40
C ILE A 85 13.36 -9.30 -2.29
N LEU A 86 13.75 -8.32 -3.12
CA LEU A 86 14.97 -8.40 -3.93
C LEU A 86 16.23 -8.57 -3.06
N GLY A 87 16.32 -7.81 -1.97
CA GLY A 87 17.41 -7.92 -0.99
C GLY A 87 17.48 -9.32 -0.40
N PHE A 88 16.35 -9.85 0.07
CA PHE A 88 16.23 -11.19 0.64
C PHE A 88 16.63 -12.28 -0.36
N LEU A 89 16.10 -12.23 -1.59
CA LEU A 89 16.46 -13.17 -2.67
C LEU A 89 17.95 -13.10 -3.04
N SER A 90 18.56 -11.91 -3.00
CA SER A 90 19.99 -11.74 -3.31
C SER A 90 20.90 -12.40 -2.26
N ILE A 91 20.47 -12.49 -1.00
CA ILE A 91 21.19 -13.16 0.09
C ILE A 91 20.96 -14.67 0.00
N PHE A 92 19.70 -15.10 -0.17
CA PHE A 92 19.35 -16.52 -0.19
C PHE A 92 19.90 -17.26 -1.43
N SER A 93 19.92 -16.59 -2.59
CA SER A 93 20.50 -17.15 -3.82
C SER A 93 22.01 -17.35 -3.76
N LYS A 94 22.74 -16.61 -2.90
CA LYS A 94 24.17 -16.85 -2.65
C LYS A 94 24.38 -18.14 -1.86
N ASN A 95 23.62 -18.37 -0.80
CA ASN A 95 23.70 -19.63 -0.03
C ASN A 95 23.34 -20.86 -0.87
N LEU A 96 22.43 -20.72 -1.84
CA LEU A 96 22.08 -21.79 -2.80
C LEU A 96 23.14 -22.00 -3.90
N ARG A 97 23.93 -20.96 -4.23
CA ARG A 97 25.05 -21.06 -5.17
C ARG A 97 26.30 -21.66 -4.52
N GLU A 98 26.54 -21.40 -3.24
CA GLU A 98 27.65 -22.03 -2.50
C GLU A 98 27.40 -23.52 -2.23
N THR A 99 26.14 -23.98 -2.23
CA THR A 99 25.79 -25.41 -2.12
C THR A 99 25.74 -26.14 -3.45
N LYS A 100 25.82 -25.43 -4.58
CA LYS A 100 26.01 -26.04 -5.91
C LYS A 100 27.43 -25.73 -6.38
N GLU A 101 28.35 -26.63 -6.04
CA GLU A 101 29.58 -26.81 -6.79
C GLU A 101 29.21 -27.08 -8.26
N ILE A 102 29.08 -26.02 -9.04
CA ILE A 102 29.21 -26.06 -10.48
C ILE A 102 30.48 -25.26 -10.76
N LYS A 103 31.59 -26.01 -10.71
CA LYS A 103 32.79 -25.71 -11.48
C LYS A 103 32.37 -25.47 -12.93
N ASP A 104 32.98 -24.44 -13.51
CA ASP A 104 33.07 -24.17 -14.93
C ASP A 104 31.75 -23.85 -15.64
N THR A 105 31.53 -22.56 -15.88
CA THR A 105 31.90 -21.96 -17.17
C THR A 105 31.31 -20.55 -17.30
N SER A 106 32.13 -19.67 -17.85
CA SER A 106 31.70 -18.63 -18.79
C SER A 106 31.14 -17.31 -18.27
N LYS A 107 31.86 -16.27 -18.73
CA LYS A 107 31.43 -14.92 -19.07
C LYS A 107 31.21 -13.92 -17.94
N ASN A 108 32.30 -13.22 -17.64
CA ASN A 108 32.44 -11.79 -17.98
C ASN A 108 31.14 -10.96 -17.92
N ASN A 109 30.54 -10.85 -16.73
CA ASN A 109 29.56 -9.80 -16.44
C ASN A 109 30.30 -8.65 -15.74
N SER A 110 31.00 -7.84 -16.53
CA SER A 110 31.74 -6.65 -16.07
C SER A 110 30.86 -5.60 -15.38
N PHE A 111 29.53 -5.67 -15.55
CA PHE A 111 28.57 -4.78 -14.90
C PHE A 111 28.39 -5.04 -13.39
N LEU A 112 28.86 -6.18 -12.86
CA LEU A 112 28.65 -6.58 -11.47
C LEU A 112 29.96 -6.76 -10.68
N LYS A 113 31.01 -6.01 -11.04
CA LYS A 113 32.23 -5.84 -10.23
C LYS A 113 32.20 -4.56 -9.37
N TRP A 114 31.03 -3.97 -9.16
CA TRP A 114 30.90 -2.91 -8.15
C TRP A 114 31.26 -3.48 -6.77
N ASN A 115 32.04 -2.72 -6.00
CA ASN A 115 32.41 -3.09 -4.63
C ASN A 115 31.16 -3.55 -3.90
N LYS A 116 31.08 -4.85 -3.58
CA LYS A 116 29.89 -5.46 -2.93
C LYS A 116 29.47 -4.69 -1.68
N LYS A 117 30.47 -4.13 -0.98
CA LYS A 117 30.29 -3.22 0.16
C LYS A 117 29.56 -1.93 -0.21
N LEU A 118 29.93 -1.26 -1.30
CA LEU A 118 29.26 -0.04 -1.77
C LEU A 118 27.82 -0.33 -2.19
N VAL A 119 27.57 -1.41 -2.94
CA VAL A 119 26.20 -1.80 -3.34
C VAL A 119 25.31 -2.03 -2.12
N LEU A 120 25.82 -2.73 -1.11
CA LEU A 120 25.08 -3.00 0.13
C LEU A 120 24.82 -1.70 0.91
N ILE A 121 25.81 -0.81 1.02
CA ILE A 121 25.62 0.50 1.66
C ILE A 121 24.56 1.31 0.93
N THR A 122 24.63 1.41 -0.41
CA THR A 122 23.65 2.13 -1.21
C THR A 122 22.25 1.55 -1.04
N PHE A 123 22.11 0.22 -1.06
CA PHE A 123 20.83 -0.45 -0.84
C PHE A 123 20.25 -0.14 0.54
N VAL A 124 21.05 -0.23 1.60
CA VAL A 124 20.61 0.07 2.97
C VAL A 124 20.21 1.55 3.11
N THR A 125 21.06 2.47 2.66
CA THR A 125 20.78 3.91 2.70
C THR A 125 19.50 4.26 1.95
N PHE A 126 19.31 3.70 0.75
CA PHE A 126 18.10 3.93 -0.04
C PHE A 126 16.84 3.44 0.69
N ASN A 127 16.87 2.25 1.29
CA ASN A 127 15.74 1.72 2.04
C ASN A 127 15.42 2.55 3.29
N ILE A 128 16.43 3.07 4.00
CA ILE A 128 16.23 3.95 5.15
C ILE A 128 15.55 5.25 4.72
N VAL A 129 16.05 5.89 3.66
CA VAL A 129 15.46 7.13 3.11
C VAL A 129 14.03 6.91 2.65
N LEU A 130 13.77 5.79 1.96
CA LEU A 130 12.44 5.41 1.49
C LEU A 130 11.48 5.17 2.66
N LEU A 131 11.89 4.40 3.67
CA LEU A 131 11.09 4.14 4.86
C LEU A 131 10.77 5.42 5.63
N TYR A 132 11.76 6.30 5.82
CA TYR A 132 11.55 7.58 6.48
C TYR A 132 10.58 8.48 5.70
N THR A 133 10.68 8.49 4.36
CA THR A 133 9.73 9.21 3.50
C THR A 133 8.30 8.68 3.66
N ILE A 134 8.15 7.37 3.75
CA ILE A 134 6.87 6.70 3.96
C ILE A 134 6.28 7.04 5.34
N ILE A 135 7.08 6.88 6.41
CA ILE A 135 6.63 7.14 7.79
C ILE A 135 6.19 8.60 7.94
N THR A 136 6.93 9.55 7.38
CA THR A 136 6.61 10.98 7.51
C THR A 136 5.49 11.46 6.60
N ALA A 137 4.90 10.63 5.74
CA ALA A 137 3.86 11.03 4.80
C ALA A 137 2.44 11.03 5.40
N VAL A 138 2.28 11.69 6.54
CA VAL A 138 1.04 11.71 7.31
C VAL A 138 0.42 13.09 7.33
N THR A 139 -0.89 13.18 7.22
CA THR A 139 -1.64 14.39 7.55
C THR A 139 -2.63 14.09 8.66
N VAL A 140 -2.62 14.89 9.72
CA VAL A 140 -3.53 14.74 10.85
C VAL A 140 -4.53 15.88 10.86
N ILE A 141 -5.79 15.56 11.07
CA ILE A 141 -6.84 16.53 11.31
C ILE A 141 -7.23 16.45 12.78
N THR A 142 -7.12 17.58 13.47
CA THR A 142 -7.57 17.77 14.86
C THR A 142 -8.83 18.61 14.88
N ASN A 143 -9.34 18.97 16.06
CA ASN A 143 -10.52 19.84 16.17
C ASN A 143 -10.31 21.26 15.63
N ASN A 144 -9.08 21.79 15.61
CA ASN A 144 -8.83 23.20 15.29
C ASN A 144 -7.78 23.42 14.19
N LYS A 145 -6.96 22.42 13.88
CA LYS A 145 -5.86 22.54 12.91
C LYS A 145 -5.65 21.27 12.10
N ILE A 146 -4.92 21.44 11.01
CA ILE A 146 -4.38 20.38 10.18
C ILE A 146 -2.87 20.35 10.39
N ILE A 147 -2.30 19.18 10.68
CA ILE A 147 -0.86 18.99 10.83
C ILE A 147 -0.37 18.13 9.68
N ASN A 148 0.49 18.70 8.83
CA ASN A 148 1.00 18.04 7.65
C ASN A 148 2.46 17.63 7.84
N TYR A 149 2.70 16.34 8.02
CA TYR A 149 4.02 15.75 8.08
C TYR A 149 4.56 15.48 6.67
N SER A 150 5.86 15.64 6.51
CA SER A 150 6.56 15.26 5.28
C SER A 150 8.03 15.01 5.57
N PHE A 151 8.73 14.43 4.60
CA PHE A 151 10.17 14.21 4.66
C PHE A 151 10.96 15.45 5.12
N LEU A 152 10.60 16.63 4.58
CA LEU A 152 11.25 17.91 4.89
C LEU A 152 10.72 18.59 6.16
N TYR A 153 9.52 18.21 6.61
CA TYR A 153 8.86 18.77 7.79
C TYR A 153 8.42 17.64 8.73
N PRO A 154 9.36 16.90 9.35
CA PRO A 154 9.05 15.76 10.21
C PRO A 154 8.39 16.15 11.54
N ASN A 155 8.54 17.40 11.98
CA ASN A 155 7.82 17.94 13.14
C ASN A 155 6.39 18.36 12.81
N GLY A 156 5.99 18.24 11.53
CA GLY A 156 4.68 18.67 11.05
C GLY A 156 4.64 20.16 10.78
N LYS A 157 4.01 20.53 9.66
CA LYS A 157 3.63 21.92 9.38
C LYS A 157 2.17 22.09 9.76
N GLU A 158 1.90 23.00 10.69
CA GLU A 158 0.55 23.26 11.17
C GLU A 158 -0.16 24.29 10.30
N TYR A 159 -1.44 24.07 10.06
CA TYR A 159 -2.33 24.94 9.31
C TYR A 159 -3.62 25.14 10.10
N SER A 160 -4.04 26.39 10.24
CA SER A 160 -5.37 26.71 10.74
C SER A 160 -6.41 26.36 9.68
N TYR A 161 -7.65 26.09 10.07
CA TYR A 161 -8.74 25.97 9.10
C TYR A 161 -8.98 27.25 8.30
N ASN A 162 -8.58 28.41 8.84
CA ASN A 162 -8.60 29.67 8.10
C ASN A 162 -7.58 29.71 6.95
N ASP A 163 -6.62 28.78 6.91
CA ASP A 163 -5.63 28.65 5.82
C ASP A 163 -6.16 27.80 4.65
N ILE A 164 -7.37 27.27 4.76
CA ILE A 164 -8.05 26.57 3.67
C ILE A 164 -8.58 27.61 2.70
N ALA A 165 -8.16 27.52 1.44
CA ALA A 165 -8.62 28.40 0.37
C ALA A 165 -9.95 27.93 -0.22
N LYS A 166 -10.09 26.62 -0.46
CA LYS A 166 -11.33 26.02 -0.96
C LYS A 166 -11.43 24.53 -0.69
N ILE A 167 -12.65 24.02 -0.79
CA ILE A 167 -13.00 22.60 -0.72
C ILE A 167 -13.39 22.14 -2.14
N GLN A 168 -12.85 21.00 -2.59
CA GLN A 168 -13.26 20.33 -3.82
C GLN A 168 -13.82 18.95 -3.47
N THR A 169 -15.05 18.66 -3.86
CA THR A 169 -15.66 17.36 -3.58
C THR A 169 -16.53 16.84 -4.71
N GLY A 170 -16.61 15.52 -4.86
CA GLY A 170 -17.42 14.88 -5.86
C GLY A 170 -17.11 13.41 -5.98
N VAL A 171 -17.47 12.84 -7.13
CA VAL A 171 -17.29 11.42 -7.44
C VAL A 171 -16.51 11.26 -8.74
N TYR A 172 -15.49 10.41 -8.72
CA TYR A 172 -14.71 10.11 -9.91
C TYR A 172 -15.57 9.37 -10.94
N GLY A 173 -15.62 9.91 -12.16
CA GLY A 173 -16.32 9.30 -13.29
C GLY A 173 -15.52 8.19 -13.98
N LYS A 174 -15.99 7.75 -15.15
CA LYS A 174 -15.25 6.83 -16.03
C LYS A 174 -14.00 7.53 -16.57
N LYS A 175 -12.88 7.48 -15.85
CA LYS A 175 -11.55 7.67 -16.43
C LYS A 175 -10.91 6.30 -16.66
N ARG A 176 -10.05 6.22 -17.68
CA ARG A 176 -9.28 5.03 -18.01
C ARG A 176 -8.47 4.62 -16.76
N ASN A 177 -8.78 3.45 -16.19
CA ASN A 177 -8.05 2.87 -15.06
C ASN A 177 -6.56 2.82 -15.42
N ILE A 178 -5.80 3.78 -14.92
CA ILE A 178 -4.36 3.65 -14.82
C ILE A 178 -4.16 2.92 -13.50
N LEU A 179 -3.42 1.80 -13.52
CA LEU A 179 -3.08 1.08 -12.29
C LEU A 179 -2.66 2.08 -11.20
N PHE A 180 -3.21 1.93 -10.00
CA PHE A 180 -2.92 2.73 -8.80
C PHE A 180 -3.55 4.14 -8.72
N ARG A 181 -4.58 4.46 -9.50
CA ARG A 181 -5.37 5.71 -9.36
C ARG A 181 -6.81 5.41 -8.94
N HIS A 182 -7.50 6.43 -8.40
CA HIS A 182 -8.93 6.37 -8.02
C HIS A 182 -9.79 5.73 -9.12
N THR A 183 -10.72 4.88 -8.70
CA THR A 183 -11.60 4.11 -9.56
C THR A 183 -12.91 4.83 -9.84
N LYS A 184 -13.66 4.33 -10.82
CA LYS A 184 -15.00 4.84 -11.14
C LYS A 184 -15.89 4.65 -9.91
N GLY A 185 -16.50 5.73 -9.42
CA GLY A 185 -17.38 5.68 -8.24
C GLY A 185 -16.67 6.05 -6.94
N ASP A 186 -15.35 6.27 -6.94
CA ASP A 186 -14.65 6.73 -5.75
C ASP A 186 -15.09 8.16 -5.38
N PHE A 187 -15.49 8.34 -4.14
CA PHE A 187 -15.72 9.65 -3.53
C PHE A 187 -14.37 10.32 -3.25
N PHE A 188 -14.29 11.64 -3.46
CA PHE A 188 -13.13 12.43 -3.06
C PHE A 188 -13.55 13.68 -2.28
N TYR A 189 -12.68 14.08 -1.37
CA TYR A 189 -12.84 15.30 -0.59
C TYR A 189 -11.47 15.95 -0.40
N ILE A 190 -11.19 16.97 -1.20
CA ILE A 190 -9.88 17.61 -1.28
C ILE A 190 -9.97 19.01 -0.66
N LEU A 191 -9.14 19.24 0.36
CA LEU A 191 -8.86 20.58 0.88
C LEU A 191 -7.71 21.20 0.10
N GLU A 192 -7.92 22.39 -0.45
CA GLU A 192 -6.87 23.21 -1.05
C GLU A 192 -6.51 24.33 -0.09
N LEU A 193 -5.27 24.34 0.38
CA LEU A 193 -4.73 25.37 1.26
C LEU A 193 -4.30 26.60 0.46
N LYS A 194 -4.23 27.77 1.10
CA LYS A 194 -3.82 29.05 0.47
C LYS A 194 -2.43 29.02 -0.17
N ASN A 195 -1.55 28.12 0.29
CA ASN A 195 -0.23 27.91 -0.29
C ASN A 195 -0.24 26.93 -1.49
N GLY A 196 -1.41 26.50 -1.97
CA GLY A 196 -1.59 25.56 -3.07
C GLY A 196 -1.45 24.08 -2.68
N THR A 197 -1.16 23.75 -1.42
CA THR A 197 -1.11 22.36 -0.97
C THR A 197 -2.51 21.73 -1.01
N LYS A 198 -2.61 20.53 -1.59
CA LYS A 198 -3.85 19.75 -1.66
C LYS A 198 -3.78 18.57 -0.70
N ILE A 199 -4.85 18.38 0.07
CA ILE A 199 -4.98 17.31 1.06
C ILE A 199 -6.26 16.56 0.75
N ASP A 200 -6.13 15.31 0.34
CA ASP A 200 -7.27 14.41 0.12
C ASP A 200 -7.63 13.72 1.44
N LEU A 201 -8.89 13.84 1.87
CA LEU A 201 -9.35 13.28 3.12
C LEU A 201 -9.82 11.83 3.00
N THR A 202 -9.87 11.25 1.80
CA THR A 202 -10.42 9.90 1.61
C THR A 202 -9.39 8.77 1.71
N ASP A 203 -8.09 9.07 1.70
CA ASP A 203 -7.01 8.07 1.92
C ASP A 203 -6.70 7.89 3.42
N VAL A 204 -7.71 7.44 4.16
CA VAL A 204 -7.68 7.43 5.62
C VAL A 204 -6.71 6.37 6.15
N GLY A 205 -5.80 6.80 7.02
CA GLY A 205 -4.94 5.89 7.79
C GLY A 205 -5.63 5.39 9.05
N GLY A 206 -6.46 6.24 9.67
CA GLY A 206 -7.31 5.87 10.80
C GLY A 206 -8.20 7.01 11.29
N VAL A 207 -9.28 6.64 11.98
CA VAL A 207 -10.27 7.56 12.56
C VAL A 207 -10.38 7.29 14.05
N LYS A 208 -10.51 8.34 14.85
CA LYS A 208 -10.72 8.18 16.29
C LYS A 208 -12.04 7.47 16.56
N ASN A 209 -11.98 6.45 17.43
CA ASN A 209 -13.11 5.58 17.82
C ASN A 209 -13.64 4.66 16.71
N ASP A 210 -12.85 4.39 15.66
CA ASP A 210 -13.18 3.43 14.59
C ASP A 210 -14.54 3.70 13.89
N ILE A 211 -14.95 4.98 13.86
CA ILE A 211 -16.13 5.42 13.12
C ILE A 211 -15.76 5.50 11.65
N ASP A 212 -16.67 5.08 10.77
CA ASP A 212 -16.51 5.22 9.33
C ASP A 212 -16.17 6.66 8.92
N GLU A 213 -15.13 6.80 8.10
CA GLU A 213 -14.54 8.07 7.74
C GLU A 213 -15.52 9.04 7.09
N ARG A 214 -16.52 8.54 6.36
CA ARG A 214 -17.49 9.39 5.65
C ARG A 214 -18.35 10.19 6.62
N PHE A 215 -18.60 9.65 7.81
CA PHE A 215 -19.34 10.34 8.87
C PHE A 215 -18.50 11.44 9.51
N ILE A 216 -17.20 11.22 9.62
CA ILE A 216 -16.27 12.23 10.12
C ILE A 216 -16.05 13.33 9.09
N ILE A 217 -15.90 12.98 7.81
CA ILE A 217 -15.79 13.94 6.72
C ILE A 217 -17.05 14.80 6.65
N GLU A 218 -18.25 14.25 6.85
CA GLU A 218 -19.50 15.04 6.93
C GLU A 218 -19.45 16.08 8.06
N LYS A 219 -18.97 15.69 9.26
CA LYS A 219 -18.84 16.63 10.38
C LYS A 219 -17.82 17.74 10.09
N ILE A 220 -16.69 17.38 9.49
CA ILE A 220 -15.66 18.34 9.08
C ILE A 220 -16.24 19.29 8.02
N ASP A 221 -16.92 18.75 7.01
CA ASP A 221 -17.52 19.52 5.92
C ASP A 221 -18.52 20.55 6.43
N ILE A 222 -19.46 20.14 7.29
CA ILE A 222 -20.41 21.04 7.94
C ILE A 222 -19.68 22.18 8.65
N LYS A 223 -18.62 21.88 9.41
CA LYS A 223 -17.84 22.89 10.12
C LYS A 223 -17.17 23.87 9.16
N LEU A 224 -16.49 23.38 8.14
CA LEU A 224 -15.71 24.22 7.21
C LEU A 224 -16.61 25.10 6.34
N VAL A 225 -17.75 24.58 5.87
CA VAL A 225 -18.73 25.36 5.12
C VAL A 225 -19.39 26.44 5.99
N HIS A 226 -19.70 26.14 7.26
CA HIS A 226 -20.19 27.16 8.21
C HIS A 226 -19.18 28.28 8.47
N MET A 227 -17.88 27.98 8.44
CA MET A 227 -16.81 28.99 8.51
C MET A 227 -16.72 29.88 7.26
N GLY A 228 -17.52 29.60 6.22
CA GLY A 228 -17.54 30.39 4.98
C GLY A 228 -16.45 30.02 3.99
N ILE A 229 -15.82 28.84 4.13
CA ILE A 229 -14.83 28.36 3.17
C ILE A 229 -15.52 28.03 1.84
N PRO A 230 -15.07 28.60 0.70
CA PRO A 230 -15.63 28.31 -0.61
C PRO A 230 -15.57 26.83 -0.96
N LYS A 231 -16.63 26.31 -1.57
CA LYS A 231 -16.73 24.89 -1.93
C LYS A 231 -17.18 24.70 -3.36
N GLU A 232 -16.35 23.99 -4.11
CA GLU A 232 -16.64 23.48 -5.45
C GLU A 232 -17.10 22.02 -5.30
N SER A 233 -18.39 21.77 -5.48
CA SER A 233 -18.95 20.43 -5.39
C SER A 233 -19.60 19.99 -6.70
N SER A 234 -19.55 18.69 -6.98
CA SER A 234 -20.17 18.12 -8.17
C SER A 234 -20.94 16.85 -7.88
N MET A 235 -22.24 16.86 -8.19
CA MET A 235 -23.10 15.67 -8.21
C MET A 235 -22.89 14.82 -9.47
N GLN A 236 -22.03 15.28 -10.40
CA GLN A 236 -21.68 14.50 -11.57
C GLN A 236 -21.08 13.17 -11.13
N ASN A 237 -21.52 12.08 -11.76
CA ASN A 237 -21.09 10.71 -11.47
C ASN A 237 -21.56 10.12 -10.13
N PHE A 238 -22.36 10.81 -9.31
CA PHE A 238 -22.85 10.29 -8.03
C PHE A 238 -23.56 8.93 -8.14
N LYS A 239 -24.24 8.69 -9.26
CA LYS A 239 -24.87 7.40 -9.58
C LYS A 239 -23.92 6.19 -9.52
N TYR A 240 -22.62 6.41 -9.71
CA TYR A 240 -21.65 5.32 -9.64
C TYR A 240 -21.35 4.91 -8.19
N CYS A 241 -21.41 5.84 -7.23
CA CYS A 241 -21.30 5.46 -5.81
C CYS A 241 -22.47 4.57 -5.37
N THR A 242 -23.66 4.79 -5.92
CA THR A 242 -24.87 4.04 -5.54
C THR A 242 -24.93 2.62 -6.10
N GLU A 243 -24.02 2.26 -7.01
CA GLU A 243 -23.92 0.89 -7.53
C GLU A 243 -23.31 -0.07 -6.49
N ASP A 244 -22.32 0.41 -5.71
CA ASP A 244 -21.48 -0.43 -4.85
C ASP A 244 -21.60 -0.12 -3.34
N LEU A 245 -22.25 0.98 -2.95
CA LEU A 245 -22.35 1.41 -1.56
C LEU A 245 -23.79 1.38 -1.03
N ASP A 246 -23.94 0.92 0.21
CA ASP A 246 -25.20 0.98 0.93
C ASP A 246 -25.71 2.41 1.10
N LYS A 247 -27.05 2.51 1.21
CA LYS A 247 -27.76 3.77 1.31
C LYS A 247 -27.20 4.68 2.41
N ILE A 248 -26.88 4.12 3.58
CA ILE A 248 -26.35 4.89 4.71
C ILE A 248 -25.08 5.67 4.35
N TYR A 249 -24.17 5.10 3.56
CA TYR A 249 -22.94 5.75 3.15
C TYR A 249 -23.14 6.70 1.97
N THR A 250 -23.97 6.30 0.99
CA THR A 250 -24.30 7.16 -0.15
C THR A 250 -25.04 8.43 0.28
N ASP A 251 -25.89 8.34 1.31
CA ASP A 251 -26.58 9.49 1.90
C ASP A 251 -25.57 10.45 2.55
N LYS A 252 -24.53 9.94 3.23
CA LYS A 252 -23.44 10.76 3.78
C LYS A 252 -22.67 11.49 2.70
N ILE A 253 -22.26 10.79 1.63
CA ILE A 253 -21.58 11.39 0.49
C ILE A 253 -22.46 12.47 -0.17
N LYS A 254 -23.76 12.18 -0.35
CA LYS A 254 -24.73 13.11 -0.92
C LYS A 254 -24.89 14.37 -0.06
N ASN A 255 -24.98 14.21 1.26
CA ASN A 255 -25.06 15.34 2.19
C ASN A 255 -23.82 16.22 2.09
N ILE A 256 -22.64 15.60 2.07
CA ILE A 256 -21.38 16.31 1.86
C ILE A 256 -21.44 17.07 0.54
N ILE A 257 -21.69 16.44 -0.60
CA ILE A 257 -21.65 17.13 -1.90
C ILE A 257 -22.66 18.29 -1.97
N LYS A 258 -23.85 18.12 -1.39
CA LYS A 258 -24.93 19.12 -1.42
C LYS A 258 -24.80 20.25 -0.40
N ASN A 259 -23.94 20.09 0.61
CA ASN A 259 -23.72 21.12 1.62
C ASN A 259 -22.89 22.27 1.03
N THR A 260 -23.53 23.19 0.33
CA THR A 260 -22.93 24.39 -0.25
C THR A 260 -23.55 25.62 0.39
N ARG A 261 -22.74 26.65 0.63
CA ARG A 261 -23.20 27.95 1.09
C ARG A 261 -23.23 28.96 -0.05
#